data_AF-A0A1W9T1C6-F1
#
_entry.id   AF-A0A1W9T1C6-F1
#
_cell.length_a   1.000
_cell.length_b   1.000
_cell.length_c   1.000
_cell.angle_alpha   90.00
_cell.angle_beta   90.00
_cell.angle_gamma   90.00
#
_symmetry.space_group_name_H-M   'P 1'
#
loop_
_entity.id
_entity.type
_entity.pdbx_description
1 polymer ?
#
loop_
_entity_poly.entity_id
_entity_poly.type
_entity_poly.pdbx_seq_one_letter_code
_entity_poly.pdbx_strand_id
1 'polypeptide(L)'
;MTIKPQTGAIVNDFKKEGSLSILLPLVNYHGLKLRPDIQQDIIDIRLLFETEAAGLSSINRTKEHLKELSDIIFEEKKESQVNPQEIAKLDFKFHFLIMEASGNFFYPLLLNSFKQIYLHLVELFYSDTSVSETVFNYHNELYAAIKRKDKDDSKKIMTELLNHGAEHLERVINKNV
;
A
#
# COMPACT_ATOMS: atom_id res chain seq x y z
N MET A 1 7.60 26.44 2.99
CA MET A 1 8.28 27.69 3.39
C MET A 1 8.56 28.45 2.12
N THR A 2 8.13 29.70 2.05
CA THR A 2 8.46 30.59 0.93
C THR A 2 9.47 31.62 1.41
N ILE A 3 10.60 31.75 0.71
CA ILE A 3 11.60 32.78 1.00
C ILE A 3 11.29 33.99 0.13
N LYS A 4 10.97 35.13 0.74
CA LYS A 4 10.78 36.40 0.03
C LYS A 4 11.95 37.34 0.32
N PRO A 5 12.61 37.91 -0.72
CA PRO A 5 13.62 38.95 -0.52
C PRO A 5 13.04 40.11 0.30
N GLN A 6 13.81 40.65 1.25
CA GLN A 6 13.45 41.77 2.14
C GLN A 6 12.33 41.53 3.16
N THR A 7 11.58 40.41 3.08
CA THR A 7 10.50 40.07 4.04
C THR A 7 10.82 38.84 4.91
N GLY A 8 11.87 38.09 4.57
CA GLY A 8 12.32 36.94 5.34
C GLY A 8 11.59 35.64 4.99
N ALA A 9 11.58 34.73 5.95
CA ALA A 9 11.00 33.39 5.84
C ALA A 9 9.51 33.40 6.21
N ILE A 10 8.65 32.90 5.31
CA ILE A 10 7.22 32.70 5.60
C ILE A 10 6.96 31.20 5.79
N VAL A 11 6.32 30.86 6.92
CA VAL A 11 5.82 29.51 7.20
C VAL A 11 4.47 29.36 6.50
N ASN A 12 4.39 28.46 5.52
CA ASN A 12 3.20 28.27 4.71
C ASN A 12 2.27 27.22 5.34
N ASP A 13 0.97 27.34 5.07
CA ASP A 13 -0.01 26.30 5.42
C ASP A 13 0.20 25.08 4.51
N PHE A 14 0.71 24.00 5.10
CA PHE A 14 1.02 22.78 4.38
C PHE A 14 -0.22 22.11 3.77
N LYS A 15 -1.44 22.37 4.29
CA LYS A 15 -2.68 21.84 3.70
C LYS A 15 -3.05 22.55 2.39
N LYS A 16 -2.57 23.79 2.20
CA LYS A 16 -2.88 24.62 1.02
C LYS A 16 -1.77 24.58 -0.02
N GLU A 17 -0.53 24.42 0.42
CA GLU A 17 0.65 24.55 -0.44
C GLU A 17 1.56 23.32 -0.44
N GLY A 18 1.24 22.31 0.38
CA GLY A 18 2.00 21.07 0.45
C GLY A 18 1.74 20.13 -0.72
N SER A 19 2.73 19.34 -1.08
CA SER A 19 2.62 18.22 -2.01
C SER A 19 2.79 16.89 -1.28
N LEU A 20 2.58 15.74 -1.91
CA LEU A 20 2.73 14.42 -1.25
C LEU A 20 4.10 14.23 -0.54
N SER A 21 5.15 14.95 -0.96
CA SER A 21 6.46 14.89 -0.30
C SER A 21 6.47 15.43 1.14
N ILE A 22 5.48 16.25 1.55
CA ILE A 22 5.35 16.72 2.93
C ILE A 22 4.80 15.65 3.88
N LEU A 23 4.25 14.53 3.36
CA LEU A 23 3.74 13.44 4.18
C LEU A 23 4.87 12.77 4.98
N LEU A 24 6.04 12.57 4.35
CA LEU A 24 7.18 11.90 4.99
C LEU A 24 7.69 12.63 6.26
N PRO A 25 7.95 13.95 6.23
CA PRO A 25 8.25 14.71 7.45
C PRO A 25 7.18 14.63 8.53
N LEU A 26 5.88 14.62 8.16
CA LEU A 26 4.78 14.55 9.12
C LEU A 26 4.75 13.20 9.88
N VAL A 27 5.13 12.12 9.21
CA VAL A 27 5.26 10.78 9.82
C VAL A 27 6.53 10.67 10.67
N ASN A 28 7.64 11.22 10.20
CA ASN A 28 8.92 11.13 10.90
C ASN A 28 9.01 12.05 12.14
N TYR A 29 8.26 13.15 12.19
CA TYR A 29 8.30 14.11 13.31
C TYR A 29 7.74 13.53 14.63
N HIS A 30 6.88 12.52 14.56
CA HIS A 30 6.24 11.90 15.73
C HIS A 30 6.77 10.49 16.05
N GLY A 31 8.04 10.19 15.73
CA GLY A 31 8.64 8.89 16.05
C GLY A 31 7.91 7.72 15.38
N LEU A 32 7.44 7.91 14.15
CA LEU A 32 6.65 6.97 13.35
C LEU A 32 5.23 6.67 13.87
N LYS A 33 4.80 7.23 15.00
CA LYS A 33 3.38 7.19 15.41
C LYS A 33 2.58 8.15 14.55
N LEU A 34 1.98 7.60 13.50
CA LEU A 34 0.94 8.28 12.74
C LEU A 34 -0.23 8.61 13.65
N ARG A 35 -0.81 9.79 13.43
CA ARG A 35 -2.11 10.08 14.03
C ARG A 35 -3.17 9.17 13.38
N PRO A 36 -4.15 8.65 14.16
CA PRO A 36 -5.17 7.75 13.62
C PRO A 36 -5.95 8.31 12.41
N ASP A 37 -6.18 9.62 12.36
CA ASP A 37 -6.85 10.28 11.22
C ASP A 37 -6.05 10.14 9.93
N ILE A 38 -4.74 10.42 9.98
CA ILE A 38 -3.86 10.31 8.81
C ILE A 38 -3.72 8.86 8.35
N GLN A 39 -3.70 7.92 9.30
CA GLN A 39 -3.63 6.51 8.97
C GLN A 39 -4.87 6.05 8.20
N GLN A 40 -6.07 6.44 8.65
CA GLN A 40 -7.31 6.13 7.95
C GLN A 40 -7.32 6.78 6.56
N ASP A 41 -6.87 8.04 6.44
CA ASP A 41 -6.77 8.73 5.15
C ASP A 41 -5.86 7.97 4.15
N ILE A 42 -4.79 7.30 4.65
CA ILE A 42 -3.91 6.47 3.82
C ILE A 42 -4.63 5.20 3.35
N ILE A 43 -5.45 4.57 4.20
CA ILE A 43 -6.25 3.41 3.79
C ILE A 43 -7.30 3.82 2.75
N ASP A 44 -7.98 4.94 2.96
CA ASP A 44 -9.03 5.44 2.07
C ASP A 44 -8.49 5.76 0.68
N ILE A 45 -7.31 6.38 0.60
CA ILE A 45 -6.69 6.63 -0.71
C ILE A 45 -6.26 5.32 -1.39
N ARG A 46 -5.72 4.35 -0.64
CA ARG A 46 -5.39 3.02 -1.19
C ARG A 46 -6.62 2.32 -1.74
N LEU A 47 -7.73 2.29 -0.99
CA LEU A 47 -9.01 1.74 -1.44
C LEU A 47 -9.46 2.37 -2.77
N LEU A 48 -9.31 3.69 -2.92
CA LEU A 48 -9.70 4.40 -4.12
C LEU A 48 -8.90 3.96 -5.36
N PHE A 49 -7.56 4.04 -5.32
CA PHE A 49 -6.77 3.81 -6.53
C PHE A 49 -6.32 2.36 -6.72
N GLU A 50 -6.06 1.61 -5.66
CA GLU A 50 -5.59 0.22 -5.79
C GLU A 50 -6.70 -0.70 -6.29
N THR A 51 -7.95 -0.46 -5.86
CA THR A 51 -9.12 -1.17 -6.37
C THR A 51 -9.26 -0.99 -7.88
N GLU A 52 -9.23 0.24 -8.38
CA GLU A 52 -9.32 0.47 -9.84
C GLU A 52 -8.09 -0.08 -10.57
N ALA A 53 -6.89 0.07 -10.00
CA ALA A 53 -5.67 -0.50 -10.56
C ALA A 53 -5.74 -2.03 -10.69
N ALA A 54 -6.29 -2.72 -9.69
CA ALA A 54 -6.52 -4.16 -9.74
C ALA A 54 -7.42 -4.55 -10.92
N GLY A 55 -8.56 -3.86 -11.09
CA GLY A 55 -9.45 -4.09 -12.24
C GLY A 55 -8.79 -3.80 -13.59
N LEU A 56 -8.03 -2.71 -13.69
CA LEU A 56 -7.30 -2.36 -14.91
C LEU A 56 -6.15 -3.33 -15.20
N SER A 57 -5.51 -3.88 -14.16
CA SER A 57 -4.44 -4.84 -14.31
C SER A 57 -4.93 -6.10 -15.02
N SER A 58 -6.15 -6.57 -14.76
CA SER A 58 -6.78 -7.70 -15.48
C SER A 58 -6.87 -7.49 -16.99
N ILE A 59 -6.95 -6.24 -17.44
CA ILE A 59 -7.04 -5.86 -18.85
C ILE A 59 -5.63 -5.67 -19.44
N ASN A 60 -4.78 -4.93 -18.75
CA ASN A 60 -3.54 -4.38 -19.29
C ASN A 60 -2.28 -5.24 -19.00
N ARG A 61 -2.40 -6.24 -18.13
CA ARG A 61 -1.26 -7.09 -17.72
C ARG A 61 -0.56 -7.79 -18.89
N THR A 62 0.77 -7.82 -18.83
CA THR A 62 1.62 -8.60 -19.73
C THR A 62 1.82 -10.04 -19.21
N LYS A 63 2.58 -10.86 -19.95
CA LYS A 63 2.98 -12.19 -19.45
C LYS A 63 4.03 -12.06 -18.36
N GLU A 64 4.88 -11.06 -18.46
CA GLU A 64 5.93 -10.70 -17.52
C GLU A 64 5.32 -10.32 -16.16
N HIS A 65 4.29 -9.45 -16.15
CA HIS A 65 3.58 -9.12 -14.91
C HIS A 65 2.99 -10.36 -14.22
N LEU A 66 2.41 -11.31 -14.98
CA LEU A 66 1.90 -12.56 -14.39
C LEU A 66 3.01 -13.44 -13.82
N LYS A 67 4.16 -13.47 -14.48
CA LYS A 67 5.31 -14.22 -13.98
C LYS A 67 5.80 -13.61 -12.67
N GLU A 68 6.00 -12.30 -12.65
CA GLU A 68 6.49 -11.58 -11.47
C GLU A 68 5.51 -11.68 -10.29
N LEU A 69 4.19 -11.56 -10.51
CA LEU A 69 3.18 -11.78 -9.47
C LEU A 69 3.24 -13.21 -8.91
N SER A 70 3.40 -14.20 -9.80
CA SER A 70 3.52 -15.61 -9.38
C SER A 70 4.81 -15.87 -8.60
N ASP A 71 5.92 -15.21 -8.96
CA ASP A 71 7.18 -15.31 -8.24
C ASP A 71 7.05 -14.70 -6.83
N ILE A 72 6.39 -13.55 -6.70
CA ILE A 72 6.13 -12.91 -5.38
C ILE A 72 5.29 -13.84 -4.50
N ILE A 73 4.19 -14.39 -5.02
CA ILE A 73 3.33 -15.36 -4.29
C ILE A 73 4.12 -16.60 -3.84
N PHE A 74 5.09 -17.04 -4.64
CA PHE A 74 5.94 -18.17 -4.27
C PHE A 74 6.90 -17.81 -3.13
N GLU A 75 7.48 -16.61 -3.14
CA GLU A 75 8.33 -16.13 -2.04
C GLU A 75 7.54 -15.88 -0.75
N GLU A 76 6.30 -15.37 -0.82
CA GLU A 76 5.42 -15.20 0.34
C GLU A 76 5.23 -16.50 1.13
N LYS A 77 5.03 -17.63 0.42
CA LYS A 77 4.89 -18.95 1.04
C LYS A 77 6.15 -19.39 1.79
N LYS A 78 7.33 -19.05 1.27
CA LYS A 78 8.61 -19.38 1.92
C LYS A 78 8.88 -18.52 3.15
N GLU A 79 8.54 -17.24 3.09
CA GLU A 79 8.81 -16.24 4.13
C GLU A 79 7.74 -16.19 5.23
N SER A 80 6.64 -16.95 5.07
CA SER A 80 5.41 -16.94 5.89
C SER A 80 5.55 -17.08 7.42
N GLN A 81 6.76 -17.28 7.95
CA GLN A 81 7.01 -17.55 9.37
C GLN A 81 8.21 -16.82 9.98
N VAL A 82 8.98 -16.00 9.24
CA VAL A 82 10.35 -15.67 9.67
C VAL A 82 10.57 -14.19 10.00
N ASN A 83 9.99 -13.25 9.22
CA ASN A 83 10.36 -11.84 9.35
C ASN A 83 9.26 -10.85 8.84
N PRO A 84 8.59 -10.09 9.73
CA PRO A 84 7.58 -9.09 9.35
C PRO A 84 8.08 -8.03 8.36
N GLN A 85 9.34 -7.60 8.47
CA GLN A 85 9.95 -6.61 7.57
C GLN A 85 10.11 -7.15 6.15
N GLU A 86 10.49 -8.42 5.99
CA GLU A 86 10.60 -9.05 4.67
C GLU A 86 9.21 -9.30 4.05
N ILE A 87 8.24 -9.73 4.86
CA ILE A 87 6.84 -9.88 4.40
C ILE A 87 6.29 -8.51 3.95
N ALA A 88 6.52 -7.43 4.70
CA ALA A 88 6.09 -6.09 4.32
C ALA A 88 6.70 -5.62 2.98
N LYS A 89 7.94 -6.01 2.67
CA LYS A 89 8.56 -5.72 1.38
C LYS A 89 7.94 -6.53 0.24
N LEU A 90 7.58 -7.80 0.47
CA LEU A 90 6.88 -8.63 -0.52
C LEU A 90 5.48 -8.10 -0.80
N ASP A 91 4.74 -7.77 0.26
CA ASP A 91 3.43 -7.14 0.21
C ASP A 91 3.46 -5.84 -0.61
N PHE A 92 4.38 -4.92 -0.31
CA PHE A 92 4.56 -3.70 -1.10
C PHE A 92 4.86 -4.01 -2.58
N LYS A 93 5.74 -4.98 -2.87
CA LYS A 93 6.07 -5.37 -4.25
C LYS A 93 4.85 -5.90 -4.99
N PHE A 94 4.02 -6.70 -4.33
CA PHE A 94 2.79 -7.24 -4.91
C PHE A 94 1.85 -6.11 -5.32
N HIS A 95 1.49 -5.23 -4.38
CA HIS A 95 0.62 -4.09 -4.63
C HIS A 95 1.21 -3.12 -5.68
N PHE A 96 2.52 -2.86 -5.64
CA PHE A 96 3.19 -2.04 -6.63
C PHE A 96 3.12 -2.62 -8.05
N LEU A 97 3.34 -3.92 -8.20
CA LEU A 97 3.25 -4.59 -9.50
C LEU A 97 1.83 -4.56 -10.05
N ILE A 98 0.79 -4.58 -9.20
CA ILE A 98 -0.60 -4.33 -9.65
C ILE A 98 -0.73 -2.90 -10.20
N MET A 99 -0.12 -1.91 -9.55
CA MET A 99 -0.15 -0.52 -10.05
C MET A 99 0.52 -0.41 -11.40
N GLU A 100 1.66 -1.08 -11.61
CA GLU A 100 2.34 -1.10 -12.91
C GLU A 100 1.51 -1.83 -13.97
N ALA A 101 0.99 -3.01 -13.62
CA ALA A 101 0.18 -3.82 -14.51
C ALA A 101 -1.13 -3.16 -14.90
N SER A 102 -1.62 -2.18 -14.12
CA SER A 102 -2.80 -1.37 -14.46
C SER A 102 -2.63 -0.56 -15.75
N GLY A 103 -1.40 -0.31 -16.19
CA GLY A 103 -1.10 0.54 -17.34
C GLY A 103 -1.29 2.05 -17.09
N ASN A 104 -1.64 2.46 -15.87
CA ASN A 104 -1.72 3.86 -15.50
C ASN A 104 -0.36 4.36 -15.01
N PHE A 105 0.20 5.36 -15.69
CA PHE A 105 1.51 5.94 -15.36
C PHE A 105 1.59 6.53 -13.94
N PHE A 106 0.49 7.06 -13.39
CA PHE A 106 0.49 7.76 -12.11
C PHE A 106 0.30 6.84 -10.90
N TYR A 107 -0.36 5.68 -11.03
CA TYR A 107 -0.62 4.80 -9.88
C TYR A 107 0.66 4.30 -9.20
N PRO A 108 1.70 3.82 -9.92
CA PRO A 108 2.96 3.46 -9.30
C PRO A 108 3.64 4.64 -8.60
N LEU A 109 3.57 5.84 -9.20
CA LEU A 109 4.16 7.05 -8.61
C LEU A 109 3.47 7.47 -7.32
N LEU A 110 2.14 7.36 -7.28
CA LEU A 110 1.34 7.63 -6.07
C LEU A 110 1.71 6.66 -4.95
N LEU A 111 1.70 5.35 -5.20
CA LEU A 111 2.05 4.35 -4.19
C LEU A 111 3.50 4.53 -3.70
N ASN A 112 4.43 4.84 -4.58
CA ASN A 112 5.82 5.13 -4.20
C ASN A 112 5.97 6.38 -3.33
N SER A 113 5.12 7.40 -3.51
CA SER A 113 5.23 8.66 -2.78
C SER A 113 5.08 8.51 -1.25
N PHE A 114 4.37 7.47 -0.81
CA PHE A 114 4.20 7.12 0.60
C PHE A 114 4.79 5.75 0.97
N LYS A 115 5.73 5.21 0.16
CA LYS A 115 6.35 3.90 0.39
C LYS A 115 6.91 3.69 1.80
N GLN A 116 7.59 4.68 2.37
CA GLN A 116 8.14 4.52 3.73
C GLN A 116 7.03 4.38 4.78
N ILE A 117 5.94 5.13 4.59
CA ILE A 117 4.77 5.07 5.46
C ILE A 117 4.07 3.72 5.32
N TYR A 118 3.89 3.27 4.07
CA TYR A 118 3.35 1.96 3.74
C TYR A 118 4.12 0.85 4.46
N LEU A 119 5.44 0.80 4.26
CA LEU A 119 6.29 -0.26 4.82
C LEU A 119 6.21 -0.27 6.34
N HIS A 120 6.19 0.89 6.98
CA HIS A 120 6.03 1.00 8.43
C HIS A 120 4.68 0.44 8.92
N LEU A 121 3.58 0.83 8.28
CA LEU A 121 2.24 0.36 8.65
C LEU A 121 2.08 -1.14 8.41
N VAL A 122 2.63 -1.65 7.32
CA VAL A 122 2.53 -3.06 6.96
C VAL A 122 3.47 -3.93 7.82
N GLU A 123 4.62 -3.42 8.24
CA GLU A 123 5.47 -4.09 9.24
C GLU A 123 4.74 -4.22 10.59
N LEU A 124 4.02 -3.19 11.04
CA LEU A 124 3.17 -3.26 12.22
C LEU A 124 2.03 -4.27 12.02
N PHE A 125 1.36 -4.25 10.87
CA PHE A 125 0.30 -5.19 10.51
C PHE A 125 0.77 -6.65 10.64
N TYR A 126 1.95 -6.99 10.11
CA TYR A 126 2.54 -8.33 10.17
C TYR A 126 3.26 -8.66 11.49
N SER A 127 3.25 -7.76 12.48
CA SER A 127 3.72 -8.09 13.84
C SER A 127 2.89 -9.20 14.48
N ASP A 128 1.63 -9.34 14.06
CA ASP A 128 0.79 -10.52 14.30
C ASP A 128 0.85 -11.43 13.07
N THR A 129 1.71 -12.44 13.11
CA THR A 129 1.97 -13.33 11.98
C THR A 129 0.78 -14.22 11.60
N SER A 130 -0.26 -14.30 12.44
CA SER A 130 -1.46 -15.09 12.15
C SER A 130 -2.26 -14.55 10.95
N VAL A 131 -2.08 -13.27 10.60
CA VAL A 131 -2.77 -12.64 9.46
C VAL A 131 -2.18 -13.04 8.10
N SER A 132 -0.91 -13.46 8.06
CA SER A 132 -0.16 -13.68 6.83
C SER A 132 -0.82 -14.67 5.88
N GLU A 133 -1.32 -15.80 6.41
CA GLU A 133 -2.00 -16.80 5.59
C GLU A 133 -3.25 -16.23 4.90
N THR A 134 -4.00 -15.39 5.60
CA THR A 134 -5.20 -14.75 5.04
C THR A 134 -4.84 -13.80 3.91
N VAL A 135 -3.82 -12.95 4.09
CA VAL A 135 -3.37 -12.03 3.03
C VAL A 135 -2.82 -12.77 1.82
N PHE A 136 -2.01 -13.82 2.04
CA PHE A 136 -1.47 -14.61 0.92
C PHE A 136 -2.57 -15.32 0.14
N ASN A 137 -3.67 -15.73 0.79
CA ASN A 137 -4.84 -16.26 0.08
C ASN A 137 -5.48 -15.19 -0.82
N TYR A 138 -5.67 -13.96 -0.32
CA TYR A 138 -6.13 -12.85 -1.15
C TYR A 138 -5.20 -12.56 -2.33
N HIS A 139 -3.88 -12.58 -2.13
CA HIS A 139 -2.91 -12.41 -3.23
C HIS A 139 -3.05 -13.50 -4.29
N ASN A 140 -3.22 -14.76 -3.89
CA ASN A 140 -3.47 -15.88 -4.80
C ASN A 140 -4.79 -15.71 -5.57
N GLU A 141 -5.88 -15.33 -4.90
CA GLU A 141 -7.19 -15.11 -5.50
C GLU A 141 -7.16 -13.95 -6.50
N LEU A 142 -6.52 -12.84 -6.12
CA LEU A 142 -6.38 -11.66 -6.98
C LEU A 142 -5.52 -11.97 -8.21
N TYR A 143 -4.40 -12.67 -8.04
CA TYR A 143 -3.59 -13.17 -9.16
C TYR A 143 -4.42 -14.03 -10.11
N ALA A 144 -5.23 -14.95 -9.57
CA ALA A 144 -6.09 -15.80 -10.37
C ALA A 144 -7.12 -14.96 -11.14
N ALA A 145 -7.71 -13.92 -10.54
CA ALA A 145 -8.67 -13.00 -11.16
C ALA A 145 -8.04 -12.23 -12.32
N ILE A 146 -6.87 -11.67 -12.07
CA ILE A 146 -6.07 -10.96 -13.07
C ILE A 146 -5.69 -11.91 -14.21
N LYS A 147 -5.28 -13.14 -13.91
CA LYS A 147 -4.94 -14.16 -14.90
C LYS A 147 -6.13 -14.54 -15.79
N ARG A 148 -7.33 -14.68 -15.24
CA ARG A 148 -8.56 -14.93 -16.02
C ARG A 148 -9.13 -13.68 -16.69
N LYS A 149 -8.49 -12.52 -16.50
CA LYS A 149 -8.91 -11.20 -17.02
C LYS A 149 -10.29 -10.75 -16.51
N ASP A 150 -10.63 -11.13 -15.29
CA ASP A 150 -11.88 -10.73 -14.66
C ASP A 150 -11.70 -9.40 -13.94
N LYS A 151 -12.16 -8.31 -14.56
CA LYS A 151 -12.00 -6.96 -14.01
C LYS A 151 -12.76 -6.80 -12.69
N ASP A 152 -14.03 -7.20 -12.67
CA ASP A 152 -14.91 -6.91 -11.54
C ASP A 152 -14.51 -7.73 -10.31
N ASP A 153 -14.13 -8.99 -10.51
CA ASP A 153 -13.68 -9.82 -9.40
C ASP A 153 -12.30 -9.37 -8.87
N SER A 154 -11.40 -8.90 -9.73
CA SER A 154 -10.14 -8.29 -9.27
C SER A 154 -10.37 -7.04 -8.42
N LYS A 155 -11.34 -6.19 -8.79
CA LYS A 155 -11.72 -5.03 -7.98
C LYS A 155 -12.25 -5.48 -6.61
N LYS A 156 -13.19 -6.43 -6.62
CA LYS A 156 -13.82 -6.96 -5.41
C LYS A 156 -12.77 -7.54 -4.44
N ILE A 157 -11.89 -8.42 -4.92
CA ILE A 157 -10.87 -9.07 -4.08
C ILE A 157 -9.89 -8.02 -3.51
N MET A 158 -9.48 -7.03 -4.30
CA MET A 158 -8.62 -5.94 -3.78
C MET A 158 -9.33 -5.12 -2.70
N THR A 159 -10.61 -4.80 -2.88
CA THR A 159 -11.39 -4.10 -1.86
C THR A 159 -11.50 -4.92 -0.56
N GLU A 160 -11.78 -6.22 -0.67
CA GLU A 160 -11.86 -7.13 0.49
C GLU A 160 -10.51 -7.26 1.22
N LEU A 161 -9.41 -7.40 0.47
CA LEU A 161 -8.05 -7.40 1.00
C LEU A 161 -7.73 -6.13 1.79
N LEU A 162 -8.00 -4.95 1.21
CA LEU A 162 -7.68 -3.68 1.86
C LEU A 162 -8.55 -3.41 3.09
N ASN A 163 -9.83 -3.76 3.05
CA ASN A 163 -10.71 -3.65 4.22
C ASN A 163 -10.28 -4.59 5.35
N HIS A 164 -9.94 -5.84 5.03
CA HIS A 164 -9.37 -6.78 6.00
C HIS A 164 -8.06 -6.22 6.60
N GLY A 165 -7.22 -5.66 5.73
CA GLY A 165 -5.99 -4.94 6.08
C GLY A 165 -6.23 -3.86 7.14
N ALA A 166 -7.20 -2.99 6.88
CA ALA A 166 -7.57 -1.87 7.73
C ALA A 166 -8.07 -2.33 9.12
N GLU A 167 -9.02 -3.27 9.15
CA GLU A 167 -9.61 -3.79 10.39
C GLU A 167 -8.58 -4.50 11.29
N HIS A 168 -7.63 -5.22 10.69
CA HIS A 168 -6.56 -5.86 11.45
C HIS A 168 -5.54 -4.85 11.96
N LEU A 169 -5.12 -3.89 11.12
CA LEU A 169 -4.16 -2.87 11.52
C LEU A 169 -4.69 -2.01 12.68
N GLU A 170 -5.97 -1.64 12.65
CA GLU A 170 -6.63 -0.94 13.77
C GLU A 170 -6.55 -1.76 15.07
N ARG A 171 -6.85 -3.06 15.01
CA ARG A 171 -6.76 -3.96 16.17
C ARG A 171 -5.33 -4.08 16.71
N VAL A 172 -4.33 -4.17 15.85
CA VAL A 172 -2.92 -4.26 16.26
C VAL A 172 -2.46 -2.97 16.93
N ILE A 173 -2.81 -1.81 16.38
CA ILE A 173 -2.42 -0.52 16.96
C ILE A 173 -3.08 -0.31 18.32
N ASN A 174 -4.38 -0.61 18.45
CA ASN A 174 -5.09 -0.45 19.71
C ASN A 174 -4.59 -1.39 20.82
N LYS A 175 -3.95 -2.52 20.49
CA LYS A 175 -3.29 -3.40 21.46
C LYS A 175 -1.91 -2.89 21.93
N ASN A 176 -1.28 -2.01 21.16
CA ASN A 176 0.08 -1.49 21.39
C ASN A 176 0.10 -0.09 22.02
N VAL A 177 -1.05 0.44 22.41
CA VAL A 177 -1.25 1.70 23.15
C VAL A 177 -1.60 1.39 24.60
#